data_AF-A0A433WU59-F1
#
_entry.id   AF-A0A433WU59-F1
#
_cell.length_a   1.000
_cell.length_b   1.000
_cell.length_c   1.000
_cell.angle_alpha   90.00
_cell.angle_beta   90.00
_cell.angle_gamma   90.00
#
_symmetry.space_group_name_H-M   'P 1'
#
loop_
_entity.id
_entity.type
_entity.pdbx_description
1 polymer ?
#
loop_
_entity_poly.entity_id
_entity_poly.type
_entity_poly.pdbx_seq_one_letter_code
_entity_poly.pdbx_strand_id
1 'polypeptide(L)'
;MSELFSGGFYVHKIPLVRTNRRSFNDKGRASVSAADLDSVNRVQATPWRVNQFILDLQTKAFADRTSLPGVPLELPITPLGSPSYEAWRDSLRTGRRHRAMSDTTWEALTDEQRKEHKSTMAGIYDHNAKVVGRKFAFMDLISVAQELRNERAVYFPHNRCFRGRIYPAINSGPHPQASDVGKGGIHFAEGKKLGSLGYFWLLVRLANCAGKDKMTLNERVSWALDHKDQVRDSAAHPEECLWWAEVNGGDEAWSLLATCHELNLAWSSGNPEDFISHLPVPMDGTCNGLQHLSALALDPIGAAATNLSARNTRQDIYIDVGQSVRERVLSDASQGISEALEWEPRMGDTGFLRSLVKRAVMTTPYGVTARGIRTQILNDDAIMGGISEGKGKAAEYIRGHIMGALEGTAGAAQGVMGYLRECASELAKAGVPFSWQTPSGSVIEQAYREPVQHRVPTLCGHLVVYDESDAQPLSVRKQAAGAPPNYVHSFDGAHLSMTVNKAFNQGIRSFAMIHDSYGTHAADTQTLARSLRESFVEIYQQDRLAQTASEIADYAPHVYLPEPPKRGAFDINEVLRSEFFFS
;
A
#
# COMPACT_ATOMS: atom_id res chain seq x y z
N MET A 1 19.98 19.83 -0.70
CA MET A 1 19.39 18.76 -1.54
C MET A 1 17.95 19.01 -1.94
N SER A 2 17.02 19.36 -1.03
CA SER A 2 15.62 19.68 -1.40
C SER A 2 15.48 20.85 -2.39
N GLU A 3 16.52 21.68 -2.54
CA GLU A 3 16.58 22.80 -3.48
C GLU A 3 17.16 22.47 -4.87
N LEU A 4 17.80 21.30 -5.08
CA LEU A 4 18.52 21.04 -6.34
C LEU A 4 17.59 20.71 -7.52
N PHE A 5 16.45 20.07 -7.24
CA PHE A 5 15.46 19.75 -8.25
C PHE A 5 14.07 20.19 -7.76
N SER A 6 13.48 21.12 -8.50
CA SER A 6 12.10 21.58 -8.30
C SER A 6 11.34 21.54 -9.62
N GLY A 7 10.05 21.27 -9.54
CA GLY A 7 9.22 21.11 -10.73
C GLY A 7 7.76 20.86 -10.38
N GLY A 8 7.09 20.06 -11.20
CA GLY A 8 5.67 19.76 -11.05
C GLY A 8 4.79 20.87 -11.64
N PHE A 9 4.50 21.91 -10.87
CA PHE A 9 3.65 23.02 -11.33
C PHE A 9 4.46 24.10 -12.07
N TYR A 10 3.79 24.82 -12.98
CA TYR A 10 4.40 25.93 -13.72
C TYR A 10 4.76 27.14 -12.83
N VAL A 11 3.90 27.49 -11.88
CA VAL A 11 4.07 28.67 -10.99
C VAL A 11 4.64 28.27 -9.63
N HIS A 12 3.97 27.37 -8.93
CA HIS A 12 4.36 26.93 -7.59
C HIS A 12 5.19 25.65 -7.63
N LYS A 13 6.45 25.76 -8.08
CA LYS A 13 7.36 24.61 -8.14
C LYS A 13 7.50 23.96 -6.78
N ILE A 14 7.37 22.64 -6.75
CA ILE A 14 7.51 21.82 -5.55
C ILE A 14 8.88 21.15 -5.53
N PRO A 15 9.46 20.90 -4.34
CA PRO A 15 10.65 20.06 -4.21
C PRO A 15 10.39 18.65 -4.74
N LEU A 16 11.36 18.09 -5.48
CA LEU A 16 11.27 16.71 -6.00
C LEU A 16 11.19 15.70 -4.86
N VAL A 17 12.02 15.83 -3.83
CA VAL A 17 12.02 14.93 -2.68
C VAL A 17 11.14 15.52 -1.59
N ARG A 18 10.11 14.78 -1.18
CA ARG A 18 9.28 15.10 -0.01
C ARG A 18 10.14 15.06 1.24
N THR A 19 10.58 16.23 1.67
CA THR A 19 11.18 16.44 2.98
C THR A 19 10.13 17.14 3.84
N ASN A 20 9.64 16.47 4.89
CA ASN A 20 8.98 17.21 5.96
C ASN A 20 10.01 18.14 6.61
N ARG A 21 9.61 19.22 7.30
CA ARG A 21 10.55 19.96 8.18
C ARG A 21 11.23 19.06 9.24
N ARG A 22 10.67 17.86 9.45
CA ARG A 22 11.17 16.73 10.24
C ARG A 22 12.02 15.72 9.44
N SER A 23 12.55 16.10 8.28
CA SER A 23 13.15 15.14 7.35
C SER A 23 14.49 14.67 7.87
N PHE A 24 14.50 13.39 8.22
CA PHE A 24 15.60 12.51 8.59
C PHE A 24 16.69 12.33 7.52
N ASN A 25 16.83 13.27 6.61
CA ASN A 25 17.89 13.27 5.61
C ASN A 25 18.74 14.47 5.94
N ASP A 26 20.00 14.21 6.28
CA ASP A 26 20.98 15.27 6.38
C ASP A 26 21.10 15.95 5.00
N LYS A 27 21.68 17.14 4.95
CA LYS A 27 22.24 17.68 3.70
C LYS A 27 23.51 16.92 3.29
N GLY A 28 23.76 15.74 3.88
CA GLY A 28 24.94 14.90 3.74
C GLY A 28 25.02 14.22 2.38
N ARG A 29 24.96 12.89 2.35
CA ARG A 29 25.35 12.09 1.18
C ARG A 29 24.24 11.81 0.19
N ALA A 30 22.99 12.04 0.56
CA ALA A 30 21.87 11.73 -0.33
C ALA A 30 22.00 12.46 -1.68
N SER A 31 21.43 11.86 -2.73
CA SER A 31 21.42 12.43 -4.07
C SER A 31 20.35 11.78 -4.91
N VAL A 32 19.91 12.47 -5.97
CA VAL A 32 18.96 11.93 -6.95
C VAL A 32 19.69 11.75 -8.28
N SER A 33 19.67 10.54 -8.81
CA SER A 33 20.24 10.24 -10.12
C SER A 33 19.41 10.81 -11.26
N ALA A 34 20.05 10.99 -12.42
CA ALA A 34 19.35 11.37 -13.65
C ALA A 34 18.29 10.33 -14.06
N ALA A 35 18.57 9.03 -13.85
CA ALA A 35 17.63 7.97 -14.15
C ALA A 35 16.35 8.06 -13.31
N ASP A 36 16.46 8.34 -12.01
CA ASP A 36 15.29 8.54 -11.16
C ASP A 36 14.52 9.81 -11.55
N LEU A 37 15.23 10.91 -11.84
CA LEU A 37 14.60 12.15 -12.29
C LEU A 37 13.82 11.94 -13.60
N ASP A 38 14.42 11.24 -14.55
CA ASP A 38 13.79 10.85 -15.81
C ASP A 38 12.52 10.03 -15.59
N SER A 39 12.57 9.06 -14.67
CA SER A 39 11.39 8.21 -14.39
C SER A 39 10.23 9.03 -13.81
N VAL A 40 10.51 9.98 -12.91
CA VAL A 40 9.48 10.89 -12.38
C VAL A 40 8.90 11.75 -13.50
N ASN A 41 9.75 12.30 -14.37
CA ASN A 41 9.32 13.09 -15.52
C ASN A 41 8.46 12.28 -16.49
N ARG A 42 8.81 11.02 -16.76
CA ARG A 42 8.06 10.12 -17.64
C ARG A 42 6.71 9.73 -17.04
N VAL A 43 6.64 9.44 -15.74
CA VAL A 43 5.36 9.13 -15.06
C VAL A 43 4.42 10.34 -15.08
N GLN A 44 4.90 11.53 -14.68
CA GLN A 44 4.05 12.72 -14.62
C GLN A 44 3.63 13.26 -16.00
N ALA A 45 4.38 12.92 -17.06
CA ALA A 45 4.03 13.26 -18.44
C ALA A 45 2.88 12.41 -19.00
N THR A 46 2.38 11.42 -18.26
CA THR A 46 1.23 10.61 -18.68
C THR A 46 -0.03 11.48 -18.73
N PRO A 47 -0.71 11.60 -19.89
CA PRO A 47 -1.94 12.37 -19.99
C PRO A 47 -3.16 11.54 -19.54
N TRP A 48 -3.96 12.10 -18.65
CA TRP A 48 -5.17 11.48 -18.09
C TRP A 48 -6.41 12.28 -18.46
N ARG A 49 -7.60 11.69 -18.36
CA ARG A 49 -8.87 12.44 -18.42
C ARG A 49 -9.90 11.79 -17.50
N VAL A 50 -10.95 12.54 -17.18
CA VAL A 50 -12.06 12.05 -16.35
C VAL A 50 -12.87 11.01 -17.12
N ASN A 51 -13.17 9.89 -16.47
CA ASN A 51 -14.12 8.90 -16.95
C ASN A 51 -15.54 9.38 -16.62
N GLN A 52 -16.18 10.05 -17.58
CA GLN A 52 -17.48 10.69 -17.37
C GLN A 52 -18.59 9.68 -16.99
N PHE A 53 -18.59 8.48 -17.58
CA PHE A 53 -19.55 7.42 -17.24
C PHE A 53 -19.51 7.07 -15.74
N ILE A 54 -18.30 6.93 -15.20
CA ILE A 54 -18.10 6.64 -13.78
C ILE A 54 -18.46 7.85 -12.91
N LEU A 55 -18.01 9.05 -13.29
CA LEU A 55 -18.31 10.27 -12.54
C LEU A 55 -19.82 10.53 -12.41
N ASP A 56 -20.58 10.28 -13.47
CA ASP A 56 -22.04 10.46 -13.48
C ASP A 56 -22.70 9.53 -12.46
N LEU A 57 -22.33 8.25 -12.48
CA LEU A 57 -22.87 7.28 -11.54
C LEU A 57 -22.47 7.59 -10.09
N GLN A 58 -21.21 7.97 -9.85
CA GLN A 58 -20.74 8.34 -8.50
C GLN A 58 -21.48 9.57 -7.97
N THR A 59 -21.66 10.60 -8.82
CA THR A 59 -22.38 11.83 -8.47
C THR A 59 -23.83 11.52 -8.15
N LYS A 60 -24.50 10.74 -9.01
CA LYS A 60 -25.89 10.35 -8.84
C LYS A 60 -26.09 9.50 -7.58
N ALA A 61 -25.28 8.47 -7.39
CA ALA A 61 -25.37 7.59 -6.23
C ALA A 61 -25.21 8.36 -4.90
N PHE A 62 -24.32 9.35 -4.86
CA PHE A 62 -24.17 10.20 -3.69
C PHE A 62 -25.36 11.15 -3.48
N ALA A 63 -25.90 11.75 -4.55
CA ALA A 63 -27.07 12.63 -4.49
C ALA A 63 -28.34 11.88 -4.06
N ASP A 64 -28.57 10.70 -4.64
CA ASP A 64 -29.76 9.88 -4.40
C ASP A 64 -29.63 9.01 -3.13
N ARG A 65 -28.46 9.02 -2.49
CA ARG A 65 -28.11 8.17 -1.35
C ARG A 65 -28.24 6.68 -1.67
N THR A 66 -27.85 6.28 -2.87
CA THR A 66 -27.78 4.89 -3.31
C THR A 66 -26.54 4.21 -2.71
N SER A 67 -26.76 3.11 -1.99
CA SER A 67 -25.69 2.36 -1.33
C SER A 67 -24.84 1.59 -2.34
N LEU A 68 -23.74 2.21 -2.79
CA LEU A 68 -22.72 1.59 -3.64
C LEU A 68 -21.36 1.51 -2.93
N PRO A 69 -20.47 0.57 -3.31
CA PRO A 69 -19.16 0.43 -2.70
C PRO A 69 -18.37 1.74 -2.65
N GLY A 70 -17.82 2.08 -1.48
CA GLY A 70 -17.00 3.28 -1.30
C GLY A 70 -17.75 4.62 -1.28
N VAL A 71 -19.08 4.65 -1.48
CA VAL A 71 -19.88 5.88 -1.36
C VAL A 71 -20.23 6.14 0.12
N PRO A 72 -19.76 7.24 0.74
CA PRO A 72 -19.89 7.46 2.17
C PRO A 72 -21.26 8.05 2.54
N LEU A 73 -22.26 7.18 2.73
CA LEU A 73 -23.62 7.56 3.12
C LEU A 73 -23.89 7.51 4.64
N GLU A 74 -22.98 6.88 5.38
CA GLU A 74 -23.04 6.73 6.83
C GLU A 74 -23.07 8.09 7.54
N LEU A 75 -23.91 8.21 8.57
CA LEU A 75 -24.04 9.42 9.38
C LEU A 75 -23.25 9.27 10.68
N PRO A 76 -22.62 10.35 11.19
CA PRO A 76 -21.97 10.32 12.50
C PRO A 76 -22.96 9.90 13.60
N ILE A 77 -22.50 9.06 14.51
CA ILE A 77 -23.24 8.63 15.68
C ILE A 77 -23.30 9.81 16.65
N THR A 78 -24.49 10.22 17.09
CA THR A 78 -24.64 11.18 18.18
C THR A 78 -24.25 10.49 19.49
N PRO A 79 -23.16 10.88 20.18
CA PRO A 79 -22.78 10.25 21.44
C PRO A 79 -23.89 10.41 22.48
N LEU A 80 -24.21 9.34 23.21
CA LEU A 80 -25.24 9.34 24.25
C LEU A 80 -24.90 10.39 25.32
N GLY A 81 -25.85 11.30 25.60
CA GLY A 81 -25.65 12.40 26.55
C GLY A 81 -24.93 13.63 25.99
N SER A 82 -24.64 13.68 24.68
CA SER A 82 -24.10 14.90 24.06
C SER A 82 -24.98 16.11 24.36
N PRO A 83 -24.39 17.26 24.74
CA PRO A 83 -25.17 18.47 24.98
C PRO A 83 -25.94 18.84 23.70
N SER A 84 -27.16 19.37 23.85
CA SER A 84 -27.87 19.95 22.71
C SER A 84 -27.00 21.04 22.05
N TYR A 85 -27.28 21.37 20.80
CA TYR A 85 -26.54 22.42 20.09
C TYR A 85 -26.53 23.74 20.89
N GLU A 86 -27.64 24.07 21.54
CA GLU A 86 -27.79 25.25 22.39
C GLU A 86 -26.89 25.17 23.63
N ALA A 87 -26.82 24.01 24.28
CA ALA A 87 -25.96 23.78 25.45
C ALA A 87 -24.47 23.79 25.08
N TRP A 88 -24.09 23.21 23.93
CA TRP A 88 -22.72 23.33 23.40
C TRP A 88 -22.37 24.79 23.06
N ARG A 89 -23.28 25.53 22.42
CA ARG A 89 -23.08 26.94 22.08
C ARG A 89 -22.93 27.82 23.34
N ASP A 90 -23.72 27.55 24.38
CA ASP A 90 -23.56 28.26 25.67
C ASP A 90 -22.26 27.88 26.38
N SER A 91 -21.78 26.64 26.23
CA SER A 91 -20.47 26.18 26.73
C SER A 91 -19.31 27.01 26.15
N LEU A 92 -19.37 27.33 24.86
CA LEU A 92 -18.37 28.17 24.18
C LEU A 92 -18.40 29.60 24.68
N ARG A 93 -19.60 30.12 24.99
CA ARG A 93 -19.80 31.49 25.48
C ARG A 93 -19.39 31.65 26.95
N THR A 94 -19.59 30.63 27.77
CA THR A 94 -19.38 30.67 29.22
C THR A 94 -18.05 30.07 29.67
N GLY A 95 -17.33 29.37 28.77
CA GLY A 95 -16.10 28.65 29.08
C GLY A 95 -16.31 27.40 29.96
N ARG A 96 -17.57 27.07 30.32
CA ARG A 96 -17.89 25.85 31.08
C ARG A 96 -17.85 24.66 30.14
N ARG A 97 -17.01 23.66 30.44
CA ARG A 97 -17.01 22.39 29.70
C ARG A 97 -18.32 21.63 29.98
N HIS A 98 -19.22 21.58 29.00
CA HIS A 98 -20.33 20.63 29.04
C HIS A 98 -19.78 19.22 28.82
N ARG A 99 -19.81 18.39 29.86
CA ARG A 99 -19.56 16.95 29.74
C ARG A 99 -20.83 16.27 29.24
N ALA A 100 -20.67 15.22 28.44
CA ALA A 100 -21.79 14.40 27.95
C ALA A 100 -22.55 13.67 29.09
N MET A 101 -22.01 13.69 30.30
CA MET A 101 -22.61 13.11 31.49
C MET A 101 -22.51 14.14 32.63
N SER A 102 -23.55 14.27 33.45
CA SER A 102 -23.49 15.16 34.63
C SER A 102 -22.41 14.69 35.60
N ASP A 103 -21.85 15.63 36.37
CA ASP A 103 -20.84 15.29 37.38
C ASP A 103 -21.39 14.31 38.44
N THR A 104 -22.67 14.43 38.79
CA THR A 104 -23.35 13.51 39.72
C THR A 104 -23.46 12.09 39.18
N THR A 105 -23.79 11.91 37.91
CA THR A 105 -23.85 10.58 37.28
C THR A 105 -22.44 10.00 37.10
N TRP A 106 -21.45 10.83 36.75
CA TRP A 106 -20.06 10.42 36.61
C TRP A 106 -19.43 9.94 37.93
N GLU A 107 -19.69 10.68 39.02
CA GLU A 107 -19.21 10.35 40.36
C GLU A 107 -19.83 9.06 40.89
N ALA A 108 -21.09 8.76 40.51
CA ALA A 108 -21.78 7.53 40.88
C ALA A 108 -21.29 6.26 40.15
N LEU A 109 -20.52 6.39 39.06
CA LEU A 109 -19.95 5.24 38.34
C LEU A 109 -18.75 4.64 39.06
N THR A 110 -18.61 3.30 38.98
CA THR A 110 -17.39 2.60 39.39
C THR A 110 -16.22 2.91 38.44
N ASP A 111 -14.99 2.66 38.85
CA ASP A 111 -13.81 2.90 37.99
C ASP A 111 -13.83 2.06 36.70
N GLU A 112 -14.36 0.83 36.76
CA GLU A 112 -14.51 0.00 35.55
C GLU A 112 -15.55 0.58 34.60
N GLN A 113 -16.70 1.03 35.12
CA GLN A 113 -17.73 1.71 34.32
C GLN A 113 -17.22 3.04 33.72
N ARG A 114 -16.42 3.80 34.45
CA ARG A 114 -15.78 5.03 33.94
C ARG A 114 -14.81 4.73 32.81
N LYS A 115 -14.03 3.65 32.94
CA LYS A 115 -13.07 3.20 31.92
C LYS A 115 -13.79 2.71 30.67
N GLU A 116 -14.83 1.90 30.83
CA GLU A 116 -15.69 1.45 29.73
C GLU A 116 -16.34 2.64 29.02
N HIS A 117 -16.96 3.58 29.75
CA HIS A 117 -17.55 4.77 29.17
C HIS A 117 -16.53 5.60 28.36
N LYS A 118 -15.32 5.83 28.90
CA LYS A 118 -14.25 6.53 28.18
C LYS A 118 -13.84 5.79 26.91
N SER A 119 -13.72 4.47 26.97
CA SER A 119 -13.37 3.63 25.81
C SER A 119 -14.45 3.70 24.73
N THR A 120 -15.72 3.58 25.12
CA THR A 120 -16.86 3.69 24.20
C THR A 120 -16.94 5.07 23.56
N MET A 121 -16.78 6.14 24.34
CA MET A 121 -16.78 7.51 23.81
C MET A 121 -15.60 7.73 22.85
N ALA A 122 -14.39 7.29 23.20
CA ALA A 122 -13.23 7.37 22.31
C ALA A 122 -13.49 6.63 20.98
N GLY A 123 -14.07 5.43 21.05
CA GLY A 123 -14.48 4.66 19.87
C GLY A 123 -15.49 5.40 18.99
N ILE A 124 -16.50 6.05 19.59
CA ILE A 124 -17.49 6.86 18.86
C ILE A 124 -16.83 8.08 18.21
N TYR A 125 -15.95 8.80 18.91
CA TYR A 125 -15.25 9.96 18.34
C TYR A 125 -14.33 9.55 17.19
N ASP A 126 -13.56 8.48 17.34
CA ASP A 126 -12.70 7.94 16.29
C ASP A 126 -13.52 7.46 15.08
N HIS A 127 -14.66 6.80 15.32
CA HIS A 127 -15.58 6.39 14.28
C HIS A 127 -16.15 7.60 13.53
N ASN A 128 -16.69 8.59 14.24
CA ASN A 128 -17.24 9.80 13.65
C ASN A 128 -16.20 10.58 12.84
N ALA A 129 -14.97 10.70 13.35
CA ALA A 129 -13.87 11.34 12.63
C ALA A 129 -13.57 10.61 11.31
N LYS A 130 -13.59 9.26 11.29
CA LYS A 130 -13.44 8.46 10.07
C LYS A 130 -14.60 8.66 9.10
N VAL A 131 -15.85 8.63 9.58
CA VAL A 131 -17.06 8.84 8.75
C VAL A 131 -17.01 10.22 8.08
N VAL A 132 -16.77 11.26 8.86
CA VAL A 132 -16.67 12.64 8.36
C VAL A 132 -15.50 12.79 7.39
N GLY A 133 -14.33 12.22 7.71
CA GLY A 133 -13.15 12.24 6.84
C GLY A 133 -13.40 11.56 5.49
N ARG A 134 -14.01 10.38 5.48
CA ARG A 134 -14.38 9.67 4.23
C ARG A 134 -15.35 10.50 3.39
N LYS A 135 -16.34 11.13 4.02
CA LYS A 135 -17.31 11.98 3.33
C LYS A 135 -16.65 13.19 2.67
N PHE A 136 -15.78 13.91 3.39
CA PHE A 136 -15.06 15.04 2.81
C PHE A 136 -14.13 14.61 1.67
N ALA A 137 -13.40 13.51 1.83
CA ALA A 137 -12.52 12.99 0.78
C ALA A 137 -13.29 12.63 -0.49
N PHE A 138 -14.47 12.00 -0.36
CA PHE A 138 -15.34 11.69 -1.50
C PHE A 138 -15.91 12.95 -2.16
N MET A 139 -16.38 13.91 -1.38
CA MET A 139 -16.91 15.17 -1.91
C MET A 139 -15.85 15.97 -2.66
N ASP A 140 -14.63 16.03 -2.12
CA ASP A 140 -13.48 16.68 -2.76
C ASP A 140 -13.10 15.97 -4.07
N LEU A 141 -13.09 14.62 -4.06
CA LEU A 141 -12.88 13.80 -5.25
C LEU A 141 -13.87 14.14 -6.37
N ILE A 142 -15.17 14.12 -6.07
CA ILE A 142 -16.22 14.40 -7.06
C ILE A 142 -16.19 15.85 -7.52
N SER A 143 -15.97 16.80 -6.61
CA SER A 143 -15.91 18.23 -6.94
C SER A 143 -14.79 18.52 -7.95
N VAL A 144 -13.58 18.02 -7.69
CA VAL A 144 -12.45 18.20 -8.61
C VAL A 144 -12.69 17.47 -9.92
N ALA A 145 -13.25 16.25 -9.89
CA ALA A 145 -13.58 15.51 -11.10
C ALA A 145 -14.62 16.24 -11.98
N GLN A 146 -15.61 16.90 -11.38
CA GLN A 146 -16.60 17.73 -12.09
C GLN A 146 -15.95 18.96 -12.74
N GLU A 147 -15.03 19.62 -12.06
CA GLU A 147 -14.28 20.76 -12.61
C GLU A 147 -13.44 20.33 -13.82
N LEU A 148 -12.79 19.16 -13.74
CA LEU A 148 -11.93 18.62 -14.80
C LEU A 148 -12.70 17.85 -15.89
N ARG A 149 -14.03 17.75 -15.81
CA ARG A 149 -14.85 16.83 -16.61
C ARG A 149 -14.64 16.96 -18.12
N ASN A 150 -14.51 18.19 -18.60
CA ASN A 150 -14.46 18.52 -20.03
C ASN A 150 -13.02 18.76 -20.53
N GLU A 151 -12.03 18.61 -19.66
CA GLU A 151 -10.62 18.76 -20.04
C GLU A 151 -10.19 17.59 -20.92
N ARG A 152 -9.52 17.90 -22.04
CA ARG A 152 -9.04 16.87 -22.98
C ARG A 152 -7.96 15.99 -22.37
N ALA A 153 -7.09 16.61 -21.57
CA ALA A 153 -6.04 15.94 -20.84
C ALA A 153 -5.71 16.72 -19.56
N VAL A 154 -5.51 16.00 -18.47
CA VAL A 154 -5.02 16.47 -17.18
C VAL A 154 -3.74 15.72 -16.85
N TYR A 155 -2.82 16.39 -16.16
CA TYR A 155 -1.53 15.83 -15.79
C TYR A 155 -1.37 15.94 -14.29
N PHE A 156 -0.75 14.93 -13.69
CA PHE A 156 -0.52 14.88 -12.26
C PHE A 156 0.97 15.12 -11.99
N PRO A 157 1.36 16.28 -11.44
CA PRO A 157 2.70 16.48 -10.93
C PRO A 157 3.07 15.41 -9.93
N HIS A 158 4.28 14.86 -10.02
CA HIS A 158 4.76 13.86 -9.08
C HIS A 158 5.97 14.38 -8.31
N ASN A 159 6.14 13.85 -7.11
CA ASN A 159 7.35 13.97 -6.30
C ASN A 159 7.69 12.57 -5.79
N ARG A 160 8.82 12.42 -5.09
CA ARG A 160 9.27 11.16 -4.49
C ARG A 160 9.45 11.30 -3.00
N CYS A 161 9.26 10.23 -2.24
CA CYS A 161 9.76 10.19 -0.87
C CYS A 161 11.29 10.04 -0.88
N PHE A 162 11.94 10.23 0.27
CA PHE A 162 13.40 10.13 0.36
C PHE A 162 13.98 8.79 -0.07
N ARG A 163 13.17 7.72 -0.02
CA ARG A 163 13.57 6.35 -0.41
C ARG A 163 13.50 6.14 -1.91
N GLY A 164 12.71 6.94 -2.64
CA GLY A 164 12.56 6.81 -4.09
C GLY A 164 11.18 6.50 -4.62
N ARG A 165 10.26 6.03 -3.78
CA ARG A 165 8.86 5.85 -4.18
C ARG A 165 8.25 7.15 -4.68
N ILE A 166 7.59 7.07 -5.85
CA ILE A 166 6.96 8.18 -6.57
C ILE A 166 5.50 8.32 -6.13
N TYR A 167 5.04 9.56 -5.94
CA TYR A 167 3.70 9.91 -5.47
C TYR A 167 3.16 11.12 -6.24
N PRO A 168 1.85 11.14 -6.59
CA PRO A 168 1.17 12.36 -7.02
C PRO A 168 1.33 13.44 -5.95
N ALA A 169 1.73 14.64 -6.35
CA ALA A 169 1.93 15.75 -5.43
C ALA A 169 0.61 16.35 -4.91
N ILE A 170 -0.49 16.10 -5.62
CA ILE A 170 -1.85 16.42 -5.19
C ILE A 170 -2.40 15.28 -4.32
N ASN A 171 -3.16 15.64 -3.28
CA ASN A 171 -3.86 14.69 -2.42
C ASN A 171 -5.39 14.81 -2.53
N SER A 172 -5.87 15.70 -3.41
CA SER A 172 -7.28 15.99 -3.68
C SER A 172 -7.65 15.52 -5.08
N GLY A 173 -8.94 15.26 -5.30
CA GLY A 173 -9.45 14.83 -6.61
C GLY A 173 -9.13 13.38 -6.99
N PRO A 174 -9.56 12.94 -8.18
CA PRO A 174 -9.15 11.65 -8.71
C PRO A 174 -7.70 11.72 -9.20
N HIS A 175 -6.90 10.71 -8.84
CA HIS A 175 -5.53 10.56 -9.31
C HIS A 175 -5.15 9.06 -9.36
N PRO A 176 -4.07 8.66 -10.06
CA PRO A 176 -3.79 7.25 -10.35
C PRO A 176 -3.48 6.39 -9.11
N GLN A 177 -3.13 7.02 -7.99
CA GLN A 177 -2.87 6.37 -6.70
C GLN A 177 -4.00 6.59 -5.68
N ALA A 178 -5.17 7.05 -6.11
CA ALA A 178 -6.32 7.27 -5.23
C ALA A 178 -6.98 5.94 -4.81
N SER A 179 -8.04 6.01 -4.00
CA SER A 179 -8.90 4.85 -3.76
C SER A 179 -9.53 4.33 -5.06
N ASP A 180 -10.13 3.14 -5.01
CA ASP A 180 -10.83 2.57 -6.19
C ASP A 180 -11.84 3.53 -6.83
N VAL A 181 -12.60 4.28 -6.01
CA VAL A 181 -13.50 5.36 -6.47
C VAL A 181 -12.76 6.36 -7.37
N GLY A 182 -11.57 6.80 -6.95
CA GLY A 182 -10.75 7.75 -7.70
C GLY A 182 -10.07 7.13 -8.92
N LYS A 183 -9.57 5.89 -8.80
CA LYS A 183 -8.97 5.14 -9.91
C LYS A 183 -9.98 4.92 -11.04
N GLY A 184 -11.19 4.47 -10.72
CA GLY A 184 -12.26 4.25 -11.71
C GLY A 184 -12.71 5.54 -12.39
N GLY A 185 -12.60 6.68 -11.70
CA GLY A 185 -13.00 8.00 -12.20
C GLY A 185 -12.06 8.63 -13.23
N ILE A 186 -10.92 8.01 -13.55
CA ILE A 186 -9.97 8.50 -14.57
C ILE A 186 -9.44 7.37 -15.45
N HIS A 187 -8.99 7.74 -16.65
CA HIS A 187 -8.29 6.85 -17.58
C HIS A 187 -7.31 7.66 -18.44
N PHE A 188 -6.49 7.01 -19.27
CA PHE A 188 -5.55 7.75 -20.13
C PHE A 188 -6.31 8.61 -21.14
N ALA A 189 -5.86 9.85 -21.32
CA ALA A 189 -6.45 10.75 -22.32
C ALA A 189 -6.19 10.24 -23.75
N GLU A 190 -4.97 9.76 -23.99
CA GLU A 190 -4.59 9.13 -25.25
C GLU A 190 -5.00 7.65 -25.21
N GLY A 191 -5.70 7.21 -26.26
CA GLY A 191 -6.11 5.82 -26.42
C GLY A 191 -5.16 5.06 -27.32
N LYS A 192 -5.14 3.74 -27.19
CA LYS A 192 -4.33 2.85 -28.03
C LYS A 192 -5.18 1.69 -28.55
N LYS A 193 -4.99 1.35 -29.82
CA LYS A 193 -5.62 0.18 -30.46
C LYS A 193 -5.25 -1.08 -29.68
N LEU A 194 -6.24 -1.90 -29.33
CA LEU A 194 -6.02 -3.09 -28.51
C LEU A 194 -5.11 -4.13 -29.21
N GLY A 195 -5.44 -4.51 -30.44
CA GLY A 195 -4.92 -5.73 -31.06
C GLY A 195 -5.29 -6.98 -30.26
N SER A 196 -4.82 -8.13 -30.71
CA SER A 196 -5.05 -9.42 -30.03
C SER A 196 -4.51 -9.44 -28.59
N LEU A 197 -3.30 -8.92 -28.38
CA LEU A 197 -2.67 -8.86 -27.05
C LEU A 197 -3.37 -7.88 -26.11
N GLY A 198 -3.77 -6.71 -26.59
CA GLY A 198 -4.49 -5.75 -25.75
C GLY A 198 -5.87 -6.26 -25.38
N TYR A 199 -6.57 -6.94 -26.30
CA TYR A 199 -7.85 -7.55 -25.98
C TYR A 199 -7.71 -8.63 -24.92
N PHE A 200 -6.69 -9.50 -25.04
CA PHE A 200 -6.33 -10.48 -24.01
C PHE A 200 -6.13 -9.82 -22.64
N TRP A 201 -5.29 -8.79 -22.54
CA TRP A 201 -5.00 -8.12 -21.26
C TRP A 201 -6.19 -7.34 -20.69
N LEU A 202 -7.08 -6.84 -21.53
CA LEU A 202 -8.31 -6.18 -21.07
C LEU A 202 -9.28 -7.20 -20.45
N LEU A 203 -9.36 -8.42 -20.97
CA LEU A 203 -10.12 -9.52 -20.37
C LEU A 203 -9.48 -9.99 -19.05
N VAL A 204 -8.14 -10.09 -19.00
CA VAL A 204 -7.43 -10.38 -17.75
C VAL A 204 -7.72 -9.31 -16.69
N ARG A 205 -7.73 -8.03 -17.07
CA ARG A 205 -8.06 -6.92 -16.16
C ARG A 205 -9.46 -7.08 -15.56
N LEU A 206 -10.45 -7.48 -16.35
CA LEU A 206 -11.81 -7.73 -15.86
C LEU A 206 -11.80 -8.80 -14.74
N ALA A 207 -11.13 -9.92 -14.99
CA ALA A 207 -11.02 -11.00 -14.01
C ALA A 207 -10.27 -10.56 -12.74
N ASN A 208 -9.20 -9.78 -12.88
CA ASN A 208 -8.43 -9.25 -11.74
C ASN A 208 -9.31 -8.35 -10.86
N CYS A 209 -10.00 -7.37 -11.44
CA CYS A 209 -10.89 -6.47 -10.67
C CYS A 209 -12.08 -7.22 -10.05
N ALA A 210 -12.48 -8.37 -10.61
CA ALA A 210 -13.50 -9.25 -10.03
C ALA A 210 -12.95 -10.25 -9.00
N GLY A 211 -11.70 -10.10 -8.55
CA GLY A 211 -11.08 -10.93 -7.51
C GLY A 211 -10.63 -12.32 -7.98
N LYS A 212 -10.46 -12.53 -9.30
CA LYS A 212 -10.02 -13.81 -9.89
C LYS A 212 -8.52 -13.84 -10.21
N ASP A 213 -7.73 -13.06 -9.46
CA ASP A 213 -6.27 -12.93 -9.62
C ASP A 213 -5.47 -14.19 -9.22
N LYS A 214 -6.15 -15.25 -8.77
CA LYS A 214 -5.56 -16.55 -8.40
C LYS A 214 -5.51 -17.55 -9.54
N MET A 215 -6.31 -17.34 -10.57
CA MET A 215 -6.34 -18.17 -11.78
C MET A 215 -5.13 -17.90 -12.67
N THR A 216 -4.79 -18.84 -13.54
CA THR A 216 -3.85 -18.63 -14.65
C THR A 216 -4.38 -17.55 -15.60
N LEU A 217 -3.51 -16.91 -16.39
CA LEU A 217 -3.96 -15.84 -17.29
C LEU A 217 -5.01 -16.31 -18.31
N ASN A 218 -4.89 -17.54 -18.81
CA ASN A 218 -5.86 -18.11 -19.75
C ASN A 218 -7.21 -18.42 -19.08
N GLU A 219 -7.21 -18.95 -17.86
CA GLU A 219 -8.45 -19.17 -17.10
C GLU A 219 -9.16 -17.86 -16.80
N ARG A 220 -8.42 -16.77 -16.51
CA ARG A 220 -8.99 -15.43 -16.34
C ARG A 220 -9.67 -14.93 -17.61
N VAL A 221 -9.08 -15.18 -18.78
CA VAL A 221 -9.68 -14.83 -20.08
C VAL A 221 -10.97 -15.62 -20.31
N SER A 222 -10.95 -16.95 -20.09
CA SER A 222 -12.16 -17.77 -20.22
C SER A 222 -13.25 -17.30 -19.26
N TRP A 223 -12.90 -17.04 -18.01
CA TRP A 223 -13.83 -16.52 -17.00
C TRP A 223 -14.45 -15.19 -17.46
N ALA A 224 -13.67 -14.27 -18.02
CA ALA A 224 -14.17 -12.99 -18.53
C ALA A 224 -15.17 -13.16 -19.68
N LEU A 225 -14.92 -14.12 -20.58
CA LEU A 225 -15.81 -14.43 -21.70
C LEU A 225 -17.11 -15.12 -21.24
N ASP A 226 -17.03 -15.98 -20.24
CA ASP A 226 -18.20 -16.65 -19.65
C ASP A 226 -19.13 -15.68 -18.91
N HIS A 227 -18.63 -14.51 -18.50
CA HIS A 227 -19.40 -13.47 -17.81
C HIS A 227 -19.78 -12.29 -18.72
N LYS A 228 -19.77 -12.50 -20.04
CA LYS A 228 -20.02 -11.46 -21.05
C LYS A 228 -21.36 -10.75 -20.87
N ASP A 229 -22.41 -11.47 -20.48
CA ASP A 229 -23.74 -10.89 -20.31
C ASP A 229 -23.78 -10.00 -19.07
N GLN A 230 -23.25 -10.45 -17.93
CA GLN A 230 -23.12 -9.64 -16.71
C GLN A 230 -22.31 -8.36 -16.95
N VAL A 231 -21.26 -8.44 -17.78
CA VAL A 231 -20.45 -7.28 -18.18
C VAL A 231 -21.27 -6.28 -18.98
N ARG A 232 -22.04 -6.75 -19.98
CA ARG A 232 -22.92 -5.90 -20.80
C ARG A 232 -24.00 -5.25 -19.96
N ASP A 233 -24.64 -6.03 -19.10
CA ASP A 233 -25.70 -5.57 -18.20
C ASP A 233 -25.17 -4.53 -17.20
N SER A 234 -24.00 -4.78 -16.60
CA SER A 234 -23.33 -3.81 -15.71
C SER A 234 -22.97 -2.51 -16.43
N ALA A 235 -22.58 -2.58 -17.70
CA ALA A 235 -22.24 -1.40 -18.49
C ALA A 235 -23.47 -0.59 -18.94
N ALA A 236 -24.57 -1.28 -19.28
CA ALA A 236 -25.79 -0.65 -19.79
C ALA A 236 -26.71 -0.13 -18.66
N HIS A 237 -26.81 -0.88 -17.57
CA HIS A 237 -27.72 -0.62 -16.45
C HIS A 237 -26.99 -0.74 -15.10
N PRO A 238 -25.95 0.07 -14.83
CA PRO A 238 -25.08 -0.10 -13.66
C PRO A 238 -25.78 0.09 -12.30
N GLU A 239 -26.95 0.73 -12.27
CA GLU A 239 -27.76 0.95 -11.06
C GLU A 239 -28.71 -0.23 -10.76
N GLU A 240 -29.07 -1.01 -11.78
CA GLU A 240 -29.98 -2.15 -11.67
C GLU A 240 -29.20 -3.46 -11.58
N CYS A 241 -28.09 -3.55 -12.34
CA CYS A 241 -27.26 -4.73 -12.45
C CYS A 241 -25.99 -4.56 -11.59
N LEU A 242 -26.11 -4.87 -10.29
CA LEU A 242 -25.06 -4.63 -9.30
C LEU A 242 -23.95 -5.70 -9.26
N TRP A 243 -23.86 -6.58 -10.27
CA TRP A 243 -22.83 -7.62 -10.32
C TRP A 243 -21.41 -7.03 -10.17
N TRP A 244 -21.14 -5.90 -10.83
CA TRP A 244 -19.87 -5.18 -10.74
C TRP A 244 -19.55 -4.68 -9.31
N ALA A 245 -20.57 -4.41 -8.50
CA ALA A 245 -20.42 -3.93 -7.13
C ALA A 245 -20.25 -5.09 -6.13
N GLU A 246 -20.72 -6.28 -6.47
CA GLU A 246 -20.87 -7.40 -5.52
C GLU A 246 -19.85 -8.53 -5.74
N VAL A 247 -19.43 -8.79 -6.97
CA VAL A 247 -18.66 -10.01 -7.34
C VAL A 247 -17.34 -10.17 -6.57
N ASN A 248 -16.74 -9.05 -6.13
CA ASN A 248 -15.52 -9.01 -5.34
C ASN A 248 -15.73 -8.40 -3.94
N GLY A 249 -16.95 -8.50 -3.39
CA GLY A 249 -17.28 -7.94 -2.08
C GLY A 249 -17.12 -6.41 -1.99
N GLY A 250 -17.26 -5.71 -3.12
CA GLY A 250 -17.07 -4.26 -3.24
C GLY A 250 -15.63 -3.79 -3.43
N ASP A 251 -14.64 -4.68 -3.42
CA ASP A 251 -13.25 -4.32 -3.71
C ASP A 251 -13.05 -4.15 -5.23
N GLU A 252 -12.30 -3.13 -5.61
CA GLU A 252 -12.07 -2.71 -7.02
C GLU A 252 -13.34 -2.53 -7.89
N ALA A 253 -14.51 -2.33 -7.28
CA ALA A 253 -15.81 -2.26 -7.96
C ALA A 253 -15.86 -1.19 -9.06
N TRP A 254 -15.38 0.02 -8.81
CA TRP A 254 -15.40 1.11 -9.79
C TRP A 254 -14.41 0.87 -10.93
N SER A 255 -13.25 0.29 -10.62
CA SER A 255 -12.29 -0.16 -11.63
C SER A 255 -12.87 -1.27 -12.50
N LEU A 256 -13.63 -2.22 -11.90
CA LEU A 256 -14.35 -3.28 -12.60
C LEU A 256 -15.43 -2.70 -13.52
N LEU A 257 -16.27 -1.79 -13.02
CA LEU A 257 -17.31 -1.15 -13.81
C LEU A 257 -16.73 -0.35 -15.00
N ALA A 258 -15.62 0.36 -14.79
CA ALA A 258 -14.91 1.01 -15.89
C ALA A 258 -14.45 -0.01 -16.95
N THR A 259 -13.97 -1.18 -16.52
CA THR A 259 -13.64 -2.29 -17.43
C THR A 259 -14.86 -2.80 -18.18
N CYS A 260 -15.99 -2.97 -17.49
CA CYS A 260 -17.22 -3.46 -18.10
C CYS A 260 -17.69 -2.52 -19.22
N HIS A 261 -17.68 -1.22 -18.94
CA HIS A 261 -18.02 -0.20 -19.92
C HIS A 261 -17.11 -0.25 -21.15
N GLU A 262 -15.79 -0.32 -20.95
CA GLU A 262 -14.81 -0.38 -22.04
C GLU A 262 -14.93 -1.65 -22.90
N LEU A 263 -15.13 -2.82 -22.27
CA LEU A 263 -15.35 -4.09 -22.97
C LEU A 263 -16.67 -4.10 -23.73
N ASN A 264 -17.73 -3.52 -23.16
CA ASN A 264 -19.01 -3.40 -23.86
C ASN A 264 -18.89 -2.56 -25.14
N LEU A 265 -18.14 -1.45 -25.08
CA LEU A 265 -17.82 -0.63 -26.26
C LEU A 265 -16.97 -1.42 -27.27
N ALA A 266 -15.94 -2.14 -26.81
CA ALA A 266 -15.09 -2.96 -27.67
C ALA A 266 -15.88 -4.06 -28.39
N TRP A 267 -16.75 -4.80 -27.68
CA TRP A 267 -17.62 -5.82 -28.28
C TRP A 267 -18.67 -5.25 -29.22
N SER A 268 -19.10 -4.00 -29.01
CA SER A 268 -20.07 -3.31 -29.88
C SER A 268 -19.41 -2.68 -31.12
N SER A 269 -18.08 -2.56 -31.16
CA SER A 269 -17.33 -1.98 -32.29
C SER A 269 -17.23 -2.89 -33.52
N GLY A 270 -17.77 -4.11 -33.46
CA GLY A 270 -17.64 -5.14 -34.49
C GLY A 270 -16.39 -6.00 -34.33
N ASN A 271 -15.21 -5.38 -34.25
CA ASN A 271 -13.94 -6.07 -33.93
C ASN A 271 -13.27 -5.49 -32.68
N PRO A 272 -13.31 -6.19 -31.53
CA PRO A 272 -12.68 -5.74 -30.29
C PRO A 272 -11.18 -5.45 -30.43
N GLU A 273 -10.46 -6.16 -31.30
CA GLU A 273 -9.03 -5.91 -31.49
C GLU A 273 -8.74 -4.57 -32.18
N ASP A 274 -9.71 -4.01 -32.90
CA ASP A 274 -9.58 -2.71 -33.55
C ASP A 274 -9.99 -1.53 -32.65
N PHE A 275 -10.60 -1.82 -31.50
CA PHE A 275 -11.06 -0.82 -30.56
C PHE A 275 -9.89 -0.02 -29.95
N ILE A 276 -10.06 1.28 -29.81
CA ILE A 276 -9.11 2.18 -29.16
C ILE A 276 -9.45 2.27 -27.68
N SER A 277 -8.65 1.59 -26.85
CA SER A 277 -8.84 1.58 -25.41
C SER A 277 -8.00 2.64 -24.69
N HIS A 278 -8.57 3.18 -23.63
CA HIS A 278 -7.99 4.21 -22.78
C HIS A 278 -7.62 3.70 -21.38
N LEU A 279 -8.06 2.49 -21.01
CA LEU A 279 -7.90 2.01 -19.64
C LEU A 279 -6.48 1.52 -19.33
N PRO A 280 -5.94 1.88 -18.15
CA PRO A 280 -4.72 1.28 -17.66
C PRO A 280 -4.97 -0.16 -17.22
N VAL A 281 -4.08 -1.07 -17.61
CA VAL A 281 -4.03 -2.46 -17.13
C VAL A 281 -2.88 -2.59 -16.13
N PRO A 282 -3.15 -2.63 -14.81
CA PRO A 282 -2.13 -2.84 -13.79
C PRO A 282 -1.69 -4.31 -13.72
N MET A 283 -0.43 -4.52 -13.36
CA MET A 283 0.10 -5.80 -12.89
C MET A 283 0.66 -5.59 -11.48
N ASP A 284 0.23 -6.42 -10.53
CA ASP A 284 0.56 -6.28 -9.12
C ASP A 284 1.60 -7.31 -8.66
N GLY A 285 2.56 -6.87 -7.85
CA GLY A 285 3.56 -7.75 -7.24
C GLY A 285 2.98 -8.61 -6.12
N THR A 286 3.33 -9.91 -6.08
CA THR A 286 2.94 -10.77 -4.96
C THR A 286 3.85 -10.56 -3.76
N CYS A 287 3.41 -9.75 -2.79
CA CYS A 287 4.18 -9.45 -1.57
C CYS A 287 5.57 -8.87 -1.87
N ASN A 288 5.60 -7.72 -2.55
CA ASN A 288 6.80 -7.15 -3.14
C ASN A 288 7.99 -7.00 -2.17
N GLY A 289 7.75 -6.63 -0.91
CA GLY A 289 8.81 -6.57 0.10
C GLY A 289 9.54 -7.91 0.31
N LEU A 290 8.82 -9.04 0.34
CA LEU A 290 9.44 -10.36 0.43
C LEU A 290 10.09 -10.79 -0.89
N GLN A 291 9.57 -10.37 -2.04
CA GLN A 291 10.24 -10.60 -3.33
C GLN A 291 11.65 -9.97 -3.32
N HIS A 292 11.75 -8.69 -2.95
CA HIS A 292 13.04 -8.00 -2.87
C HIS A 292 13.99 -8.63 -1.82
N LEU A 293 13.49 -9.00 -0.65
CA LEU A 293 14.30 -9.66 0.38
C LEU A 293 14.78 -11.06 -0.05
N SER A 294 13.92 -11.84 -0.71
CA SER A 294 14.28 -13.17 -1.23
C SER A 294 15.31 -13.06 -2.35
N ALA A 295 15.21 -12.04 -3.20
CA ALA A 295 16.17 -11.80 -4.28
C ALA A 295 17.52 -11.27 -3.77
N LEU A 296 17.53 -10.41 -2.74
CA LEU A 296 18.77 -10.01 -2.05
C LEU A 296 19.52 -11.24 -1.51
N ALA A 297 18.78 -12.16 -0.89
CA ALA A 297 19.34 -13.36 -0.31
C ALA A 297 19.56 -14.51 -1.31
N LEU A 298 19.07 -14.43 -2.57
CA LEU A 298 18.92 -15.59 -3.47
C LEU A 298 18.31 -16.82 -2.77
N ASP A 299 17.26 -16.58 -2.00
CA ASP A 299 16.58 -17.61 -1.21
C ASP A 299 15.59 -18.42 -2.09
N PRO A 300 15.83 -19.72 -2.35
CA PRO A 300 14.92 -20.53 -3.15
C PRO A 300 13.55 -20.74 -2.48
N ILE A 301 13.46 -20.73 -1.14
CA ILE A 301 12.21 -20.94 -0.41
C ILE A 301 11.33 -19.69 -0.54
N GLY A 302 11.87 -18.53 -0.18
CA GLY A 302 11.19 -17.24 -0.36
C GLY A 302 10.88 -16.94 -1.83
N ALA A 303 11.78 -17.28 -2.76
CA ALA A 303 11.55 -17.11 -4.19
C ALA A 303 10.38 -17.95 -4.72
N ALA A 304 10.23 -19.19 -4.23
CA ALA A 304 9.05 -19.99 -4.54
C ALA A 304 7.79 -19.35 -3.96
N ALA A 305 7.78 -19.06 -2.65
CA ALA A 305 6.60 -18.54 -1.95
C ALA A 305 6.09 -17.20 -2.52
N THR A 306 6.98 -16.39 -3.10
CA THR A 306 6.65 -15.05 -3.64
C THR A 306 6.55 -14.98 -5.16
N ASN A 307 6.49 -16.15 -5.83
CA ASN A 307 6.39 -16.27 -7.29
C ASN A 307 7.57 -15.66 -8.07
N LEU A 308 8.78 -15.61 -7.51
CA LEU A 308 9.99 -15.31 -8.26
C LEU A 308 10.43 -16.50 -9.13
N SER A 309 10.31 -17.72 -8.61
CA SER A 309 10.64 -18.94 -9.35
C SER A 309 9.65 -19.19 -10.48
N ALA A 310 10.12 -19.71 -11.61
CA ALA A 310 9.27 -20.02 -12.76
C ALA A 310 8.51 -21.33 -12.52
N ARG A 311 7.27 -21.22 -12.02
CA ARG A 311 6.37 -22.36 -11.78
C ARG A 311 5.09 -22.23 -12.59
N ASN A 312 4.47 -23.37 -12.89
CA ASN A 312 3.19 -23.44 -13.61
C ASN A 312 1.97 -23.11 -12.73
N THR A 313 2.17 -22.96 -11.41
CA THR A 313 1.10 -22.66 -10.46
C THR A 313 1.46 -21.45 -9.61
N ARG A 314 0.48 -20.56 -9.42
CA ARG A 314 0.60 -19.39 -8.56
C ARG A 314 0.67 -19.83 -7.10
N GLN A 315 1.73 -19.43 -6.41
CA GLN A 315 1.86 -19.61 -4.98
C GLN A 315 1.10 -18.51 -4.24
N ASP A 316 0.50 -18.85 -3.10
CA ASP A 316 -0.13 -17.89 -2.18
C ASP A 316 0.51 -18.05 -0.79
N ILE A 317 1.57 -17.27 -0.55
CA ILE A 317 2.30 -17.25 0.72
C ILE A 317 1.41 -17.09 1.95
N TYR A 318 0.26 -16.42 1.82
CA TYR A 318 -0.65 -16.23 2.94
C TYR A 318 -1.36 -17.54 3.30
N ILE A 319 -1.66 -18.38 2.31
CA ILE A 319 -2.21 -19.72 2.55
C ILE A 319 -1.14 -20.61 3.18
N ASP A 320 0.08 -20.61 2.65
CA ASP A 320 1.18 -21.45 3.16
C ASP A 320 1.49 -21.13 4.64
N VAL A 321 1.63 -19.84 4.97
CA VAL A 321 1.83 -19.40 6.36
C VAL A 321 0.60 -19.73 7.22
N GLY A 322 -0.61 -19.52 6.70
CA GLY A 322 -1.85 -19.85 7.40
C GLY A 322 -1.99 -21.33 7.73
N GLN A 323 -1.57 -22.22 6.82
CA GLN A 323 -1.56 -23.66 7.04
C GLN A 323 -0.56 -24.06 8.13
N SER A 324 0.64 -23.45 8.14
CA SER A 324 1.61 -23.68 9.21
C SER A 324 1.08 -23.20 10.57
N VAL A 325 0.37 -22.07 10.62
CA VAL A 325 -0.31 -21.60 11.85
C VAL A 325 -1.38 -22.60 12.29
N ARG A 326 -2.21 -23.09 11.38
CA ARG A 326 -3.22 -24.12 11.69
C ARG A 326 -2.59 -25.36 12.32
N GLU A 327 -1.53 -25.89 11.73
CA GLU A 327 -0.88 -27.11 12.24
C GLU A 327 -0.39 -26.93 13.68
N ARG A 328 0.20 -25.77 13.99
CA ARG A 328 0.65 -25.42 15.35
C ARG A 328 -0.52 -25.30 16.32
N VAL A 329 -1.60 -24.62 15.92
CA VAL A 329 -2.79 -24.44 16.75
C VAL A 329 -3.50 -25.78 17.03
N LEU A 330 -3.65 -26.64 16.02
CA LEU A 330 -4.27 -27.97 16.21
C LEU A 330 -3.41 -28.89 17.10
N SER A 331 -2.09 -28.80 16.97
CA SER A 331 -1.17 -29.54 17.86
C SER A 331 -1.31 -29.09 19.31
N ASP A 332 -1.39 -27.79 19.56
CA ASP A 332 -1.60 -27.23 20.90
C ASP A 332 -3.00 -27.55 21.47
N ALA A 333 -4.03 -27.52 20.63
CA ALA A 333 -5.40 -27.89 21.00
C ALA A 333 -5.47 -29.35 21.46
N SER A 334 -4.76 -30.27 20.77
CA SER A 334 -4.66 -31.67 21.17
C SER A 334 -3.99 -31.89 22.53
N GLN A 335 -3.21 -30.92 23.00
CA GLN A 335 -2.56 -30.90 24.32
C GLN A 335 -3.41 -30.19 25.39
N GLY A 336 -4.60 -29.69 25.03
CA GLY A 336 -5.52 -29.04 25.96
C GLY A 336 -5.16 -27.59 26.29
N ILE A 337 -4.37 -26.90 25.44
CA ILE A 337 -4.06 -25.47 25.63
C ILE A 337 -5.33 -24.64 25.41
N SER A 338 -5.73 -23.86 26.42
CA SER A 338 -6.99 -23.12 26.44
C SER A 338 -7.14 -22.15 25.26
N GLU A 339 -6.11 -21.35 24.98
CA GLU A 339 -6.13 -20.41 23.86
C GLU A 339 -6.18 -21.13 22.50
N ALA A 340 -5.62 -22.33 22.39
CA ALA A 340 -5.63 -23.11 21.16
C ALA A 340 -7.04 -23.64 20.85
N LEU A 341 -7.72 -24.16 21.88
CA LEU A 341 -9.12 -24.63 21.79
C LEU A 341 -10.08 -23.51 21.38
N GLU A 342 -9.79 -22.26 21.74
CA GLU A 342 -10.58 -21.09 21.34
C GLU A 342 -10.46 -20.78 19.84
N TRP A 343 -9.27 -20.99 19.28
CA TRP A 343 -9.01 -20.74 17.85
C TRP A 343 -9.35 -21.92 16.94
N GLU A 344 -9.25 -23.15 17.45
CA GLU A 344 -9.43 -24.41 16.71
C GLU A 344 -10.68 -24.43 15.80
N PRO A 345 -11.88 -24.01 16.23
CA PRO A 345 -13.10 -24.09 15.40
C PRO A 345 -13.00 -23.32 14.08
N ARG A 346 -12.10 -22.34 13.99
CA ARG A 346 -11.93 -21.47 12.81
C ARG A 346 -10.78 -21.91 11.92
N MET A 347 -9.91 -22.81 12.40
CA MET A 347 -8.71 -23.23 11.68
C MET A 347 -9.01 -24.13 10.46
N GLY A 348 -10.24 -24.62 10.30
CA GLY A 348 -10.68 -25.36 9.11
C GLY A 348 -10.95 -24.48 7.88
N ASP A 349 -11.22 -23.19 8.06
CA ASP A 349 -11.57 -22.28 6.98
C ASP A 349 -10.30 -21.64 6.36
N THR A 350 -10.01 -22.01 5.11
CA THR A 350 -8.84 -21.49 4.38
C THR A 350 -8.94 -19.98 4.10
N GLY A 351 -10.15 -19.46 3.88
CA GLY A 351 -10.39 -18.01 3.70
C GLY A 351 -10.09 -17.24 4.98
N PHE A 352 -10.49 -17.79 6.13
CA PHE A 352 -10.13 -17.25 7.43
C PHE A 352 -8.62 -17.27 7.69
N LEU A 353 -7.96 -18.42 7.48
CA LEU A 353 -6.50 -18.55 7.66
C LEU A 353 -5.72 -17.52 6.85
N ARG A 354 -6.09 -17.36 5.59
CA ARG A 354 -5.50 -16.37 4.69
C ARG A 354 -5.67 -14.96 5.25
N SER A 355 -6.88 -14.61 5.68
CA SER A 355 -7.22 -13.28 6.21
C SER A 355 -6.49 -12.97 7.52
N LEU A 356 -6.36 -13.97 8.41
CA LEU A 356 -5.67 -13.87 9.69
C LEU A 356 -4.20 -13.47 9.53
N VAL A 357 -3.48 -14.07 8.58
CA VAL A 357 -2.03 -13.85 8.43
C VAL A 357 -1.67 -12.76 7.43
N LYS A 358 -2.55 -12.44 6.47
CA LYS A 358 -2.26 -11.52 5.34
C LYS A 358 -1.60 -10.21 5.80
N ARG A 359 -2.20 -9.51 6.77
CA ARG A 359 -1.68 -8.20 7.21
C ARG A 359 -0.31 -8.32 7.87
N ALA A 360 -0.08 -9.36 8.69
CA ALA A 360 1.20 -9.60 9.32
C ALA A 360 2.28 -9.89 8.27
N VAL A 361 2.04 -10.87 7.39
CA VAL A 361 2.95 -11.28 6.31
C VAL A 361 3.31 -10.08 5.41
N MET A 362 2.32 -9.27 5.02
CA MET A 362 2.55 -8.09 4.17
C MET A 362 3.36 -6.99 4.86
N THR A 363 3.29 -6.87 6.19
CA THR A 363 3.93 -5.78 6.93
C THR A 363 5.28 -6.16 7.57
N THR A 364 5.61 -7.45 7.64
CA THR A 364 6.90 -7.97 8.13
C THR A 364 8.12 -7.46 7.36
N PRO A 365 8.15 -7.45 6.01
CA PRO A 365 9.26 -6.85 5.25
C PRO A 365 9.50 -5.38 5.58
N TYR A 366 8.45 -4.72 6.06
CA TYR A 366 8.46 -3.30 6.38
C TYR A 366 8.71 -3.01 7.87
N GLY A 367 9.19 -4.01 8.62
CA GLY A 367 9.65 -3.84 10.00
C GLY A 367 8.55 -3.82 11.05
N VAL A 368 7.34 -4.34 10.76
CA VAL A 368 6.34 -4.54 11.81
C VAL A 368 6.90 -5.43 12.92
N THR A 369 6.66 -5.07 14.17
CA THR A 369 7.12 -5.83 15.33
C THR A 369 6.05 -6.83 15.79
N ALA A 370 6.44 -7.80 16.62
CA ALA A 370 5.52 -8.72 17.30
C ALA A 370 4.34 -8.00 17.97
N ARG A 371 4.63 -6.88 18.65
CA ARG A 371 3.63 -6.00 19.26
C ARG A 371 2.72 -5.36 18.21
N GLY A 372 3.27 -4.93 17.08
CA GLY A 372 2.51 -4.38 15.95
C GLY A 372 1.53 -5.40 15.37
N ILE A 373 1.98 -6.64 15.14
CA ILE A 373 1.13 -7.74 14.65
C ILE A 373 -0.01 -8.02 15.64
N ARG A 374 0.29 -8.09 16.94
CA ARG A 374 -0.73 -8.26 17.98
C ARG A 374 -1.78 -7.14 17.93
N THR A 375 -1.35 -5.88 17.81
CA THR A 375 -2.27 -4.73 17.70
C THR A 375 -3.12 -4.82 16.43
N GLN A 376 -2.53 -5.25 15.31
CA GLN A 376 -3.26 -5.47 14.06
C GLN A 376 -4.36 -6.51 14.20
N ILE A 377 -4.10 -7.61 14.93
CA ILE A 377 -5.07 -8.68 15.20
C ILE A 377 -6.17 -8.17 16.13
N LEU A 378 -5.79 -7.54 17.26
CA LEU A 378 -6.74 -7.05 18.25
C LEU A 378 -7.74 -6.03 17.71
N ASN A 379 -7.32 -5.21 16.75
CA ASN A 379 -8.13 -4.16 16.16
C ASN A 379 -8.94 -4.64 14.94
N ASP A 380 -8.91 -5.94 14.64
CA ASP A 380 -9.63 -6.52 13.51
C ASP A 380 -10.81 -7.36 14.00
N ASP A 381 -12.00 -6.77 13.97
CA ASP A 381 -13.22 -7.41 14.47
C ASP A 381 -13.62 -8.66 13.65
N ALA A 382 -13.26 -8.74 12.36
CA ALA A 382 -13.50 -9.94 11.57
C ALA A 382 -12.61 -11.10 12.06
N ILE A 383 -11.38 -10.79 12.46
CA ILE A 383 -10.46 -11.77 13.03
C ILE A 383 -10.79 -12.10 14.49
N MET A 384 -11.18 -11.12 15.31
CA MET A 384 -11.49 -11.34 16.72
C MET A 384 -12.96 -11.72 16.98
N GLY A 385 -13.80 -11.73 15.95
CA GLY A 385 -15.21 -12.11 16.04
C GLY A 385 -15.38 -13.50 16.67
N GLY A 386 -16.26 -13.60 17.66
CA GLY A 386 -16.49 -14.84 18.41
C GLY A 386 -15.64 -15.02 19.67
N ILE A 387 -14.58 -14.23 19.86
CA ILE A 387 -13.76 -14.21 21.09
C ILE A 387 -14.29 -13.08 21.99
N SER A 388 -15.10 -13.41 22.99
CA SER A 388 -15.73 -12.42 23.89
C SER A 388 -14.86 -12.07 25.09
N GLU A 389 -14.22 -13.06 25.70
CA GLU A 389 -13.32 -12.90 26.84
C GLU A 389 -11.86 -13.09 26.43
N GLY A 390 -10.91 -12.53 27.18
CA GLY A 390 -9.50 -12.86 26.97
C GLY A 390 -8.88 -12.44 25.62
N LYS A 391 -9.53 -11.61 24.79
CA LYS A 391 -9.04 -11.10 23.49
C LYS A 391 -7.54 -10.80 23.46
N GLY A 392 -7.04 -10.14 24.51
CA GLY A 392 -5.62 -9.79 24.67
C GLY A 392 -4.67 -10.98 24.72
N LYS A 393 -5.07 -12.09 25.34
CA LYS A 393 -4.32 -13.35 25.42
C LYS A 393 -4.46 -14.14 24.12
N ALA A 394 -5.67 -14.27 23.60
CA ALA A 394 -5.93 -14.96 22.32
C ALA A 394 -5.11 -14.35 21.17
N ALA A 395 -5.04 -13.02 21.10
CA ALA A 395 -4.23 -12.31 20.11
C ALA A 395 -2.71 -12.49 20.33
N GLU A 396 -2.24 -12.56 21.58
CA GLU A 396 -0.81 -12.82 21.88
C GLU A 396 -0.40 -14.23 21.45
N TYR A 397 -1.25 -15.21 21.78
CA TYR A 397 -1.08 -16.62 21.42
C TYR A 397 -0.96 -16.80 19.91
N ILE A 398 -1.96 -16.36 19.14
CA ILE A 398 -1.95 -16.57 17.69
C ILE A 398 -0.83 -15.76 17.01
N ARG A 399 -0.49 -14.58 17.54
CA ARG A 399 0.68 -13.81 17.08
C ARG A 399 1.98 -14.61 17.22
N GLY A 400 2.14 -15.37 18.31
CA GLY A 400 3.32 -16.23 18.50
C GLY A 400 3.46 -17.28 17.39
N HIS A 401 2.36 -17.93 17.05
CA HIS A 401 2.33 -18.93 15.97
C HIS A 401 2.54 -18.32 14.58
N ILE A 402 1.99 -17.13 14.32
CA ILE A 402 2.26 -16.39 13.07
C ILE A 402 3.75 -16.08 12.92
N MET A 403 4.40 -15.64 14.00
CA MET A 403 5.85 -15.38 13.97
C MET A 403 6.66 -16.66 13.73
N GLY A 404 6.33 -17.75 14.42
CA GLY A 404 7.00 -19.04 14.22
C GLY A 404 6.80 -19.60 12.81
N ALA A 405 5.63 -19.38 12.19
CA ALA A 405 5.38 -19.76 10.80
C ALA A 405 6.21 -18.91 9.82
N LEU A 406 6.31 -17.59 10.05
CA LEU A 406 7.10 -16.69 9.23
C LEU A 406 8.60 -17.01 9.24
N GLU A 407 9.14 -17.51 10.35
CA GLU A 407 10.55 -17.94 10.44
C GLU A 407 10.86 -19.08 9.45
N GLY A 408 9.91 -20.00 9.23
CA GLY A 408 10.07 -21.13 8.30
C GLY A 408 10.01 -20.71 6.83
N THR A 409 9.16 -19.74 6.48
CA THR A 409 8.95 -19.32 5.08
C THR A 409 9.82 -18.14 4.65
N ALA A 410 10.28 -17.32 5.60
CA ALA A 410 11.00 -16.07 5.35
C ALA A 410 12.31 -15.94 6.16
N GLY A 411 12.93 -17.06 6.54
CA GLY A 411 14.15 -17.07 7.35
C GLY A 411 15.32 -16.28 6.73
N ALA A 412 15.56 -16.44 5.43
CA ALA A 412 16.61 -15.69 4.74
C ALA A 412 16.31 -14.17 4.71
N ALA A 413 15.04 -13.80 4.51
CA ALA A 413 14.60 -12.42 4.60
C ALA A 413 14.83 -11.83 6.00
N GLN A 414 14.58 -12.59 7.07
CA GLN A 414 14.92 -12.17 8.44
C GLN A 414 16.42 -11.97 8.64
N GLY A 415 17.26 -12.83 8.05
CA GLY A 415 18.71 -12.68 8.06
C GLY A 415 19.17 -11.37 7.43
N VAL A 416 18.66 -11.03 6.24
CA VAL A 416 18.94 -9.76 5.56
C VAL A 416 18.46 -8.56 6.40
N MET A 417 17.25 -8.62 6.94
CA MET A 417 16.75 -7.54 7.80
C MET A 417 17.58 -7.41 9.08
N GLY A 418 18.01 -8.51 9.70
CA GLY A 418 18.90 -8.51 10.87
C GLY A 418 20.21 -7.79 10.58
N TYR A 419 20.88 -8.17 9.49
CA TYR A 419 22.10 -7.54 9.01
C TYR A 419 21.95 -6.01 8.84
N LEU A 420 20.89 -5.55 8.17
CA LEU A 420 20.63 -4.12 7.97
C LEU A 420 20.36 -3.37 9.29
N ARG A 421 19.67 -3.99 10.25
CA ARG A 421 19.44 -3.39 11.59
C ARG A 421 20.76 -3.22 12.34
N GLU A 422 21.62 -4.23 12.29
CA GLU A 422 22.92 -4.22 12.96
C GLU A 422 23.85 -3.17 12.34
N CYS A 423 23.95 -3.10 11.02
CA CYS A 423 24.72 -2.06 10.33
C CYS A 423 24.27 -0.65 10.75
N ALA A 424 22.95 -0.39 10.70
CA ALA A 424 22.41 0.90 11.08
C ALA A 424 22.60 1.22 12.58
N SER A 425 22.58 0.20 13.44
CA SER A 425 22.85 0.33 14.87
C SER A 425 24.31 0.74 15.13
N GLU A 426 25.28 0.04 14.54
CA GLU A 426 26.71 0.34 14.73
C GLU A 426 27.09 1.71 14.17
N LEU A 427 26.58 2.06 12.98
CA LEU A 427 26.75 3.39 12.40
C LEU A 427 26.17 4.49 13.30
N ALA A 428 24.96 4.29 13.81
CA ALA A 428 24.32 5.28 14.68
C ALA A 428 25.06 5.47 16.01
N LYS A 429 25.61 4.40 16.60
CA LYS A 429 26.46 4.49 17.81
C LYS A 429 27.74 5.30 17.56
N ALA A 430 28.28 5.21 16.35
CA ALA A 430 29.42 6.01 15.90
C ALA A 430 29.04 7.44 15.47
N GLY A 431 27.75 7.81 15.54
CA GLY A 431 27.27 9.12 15.10
C GLY A 431 27.22 9.31 13.57
N VAL A 432 27.31 8.21 12.81
CA VAL A 432 27.33 8.23 11.35
C VAL A 432 25.94 7.82 10.81
N PRO A 433 25.31 8.60 9.91
CA PRO A 433 24.08 8.20 9.24
C PRO A 433 24.27 6.96 8.36
N PHE A 434 23.22 6.15 8.22
CA PHE A 434 23.25 5.01 7.31
C PHE A 434 22.93 5.48 5.89
N SER A 435 23.88 5.32 4.96
CA SER A 435 23.74 5.71 3.55
C SER A 435 24.08 4.56 2.62
N TRP A 436 23.39 4.47 1.49
CA TRP A 436 23.64 3.47 0.45
C TRP A 436 23.21 3.98 -0.93
N GLN A 437 23.79 3.44 -1.99
CA GLN A 437 23.39 3.72 -3.36
C GLN A 437 22.30 2.75 -3.84
N THR A 438 21.26 3.28 -4.49
CA THR A 438 20.23 2.47 -5.14
C THR A 438 20.73 1.94 -6.49
N PRO A 439 20.14 0.84 -7.02
CA PRO A 439 20.45 0.37 -8.36
C PRO A 439 20.21 1.39 -9.48
N SER A 440 19.28 2.33 -9.27
CA SER A 440 19.04 3.44 -10.20
C SER A 440 20.04 4.60 -10.05
N GLY A 441 21.00 4.50 -9.13
CA GLY A 441 22.13 5.41 -8.95
C GLY A 441 21.92 6.52 -7.93
N SER A 442 20.74 6.64 -7.31
CA SER A 442 20.48 7.64 -6.25
C SER A 442 21.15 7.22 -4.95
N VAL A 443 21.58 8.18 -4.13
CA VAL A 443 22.07 7.88 -2.77
C VAL A 443 20.95 8.17 -1.78
N ILE A 444 20.62 7.18 -0.96
CA ILE A 444 19.66 7.31 0.14
C ILE A 444 20.46 7.46 1.42
N GLU A 445 20.01 8.34 2.30
CA GLU A 445 20.60 8.55 3.62
C GLU A 445 19.48 8.56 4.66
N GLN A 446 19.72 7.83 5.75
CA GLN A 446 18.82 7.71 6.87
C GLN A 446 19.50 8.27 8.13
N ALA A 447 18.97 9.39 8.64
CA ALA A 447 19.47 10.15 9.78
C ALA A 447 18.34 10.43 10.79
N TYR A 448 17.81 9.39 11.44
CA TYR A 448 16.82 9.58 12.52
C TYR A 448 17.49 10.18 13.77
N ARG A 449 17.14 11.43 14.13
CA ARG A 449 17.66 12.13 15.33
C ARG A 449 16.66 12.10 16.49
N GLU A 450 17.15 12.34 17.71
CA GLU A 450 16.28 12.48 18.89
C GLU A 450 15.77 13.92 19.06
N PRO A 451 14.45 14.17 18.87
CA PRO A 451 13.91 15.53 18.92
C PRO A 451 13.93 16.09 20.33
N VAL A 452 14.16 17.40 20.45
CA VAL A 452 14.01 18.12 21.72
C VAL A 452 12.57 18.62 21.83
N GLN A 453 11.89 18.20 22.89
CA GLN A 453 10.49 18.57 23.13
C GLN A 453 10.41 19.87 23.94
N HIS A 454 9.73 20.87 23.39
CA HIS A 454 9.37 22.12 24.06
C HIS A 454 7.88 22.16 24.34
N ARG A 455 7.50 22.67 25.51
CA ARG A 455 6.10 22.89 25.88
C ARG A 455 5.82 24.38 25.97
N VAL A 456 5.11 24.91 24.99
CA VAL A 456 4.80 26.33 24.86
C VAL A 456 3.42 26.59 25.48
N PRO A 457 3.31 27.37 26.56
CA PRO A 457 2.02 27.77 27.11
C PRO A 457 1.30 28.69 26.12
N THR A 458 -0.02 28.53 26.03
CA THR A 458 -0.91 29.32 25.17
C THR A 458 -2.17 29.70 25.94
N LEU A 459 -2.96 30.63 25.42
CA LEU A 459 -4.23 31.05 26.02
C LEU A 459 -5.23 29.89 26.22
N CYS A 460 -5.11 28.80 25.45
CA CYS A 460 -6.03 27.65 25.48
C CYS A 460 -5.38 26.35 25.99
N GLY A 461 -4.20 26.43 26.63
CA GLY A 461 -3.49 25.26 27.15
C GLY A 461 -2.01 25.26 26.80
N HIS A 462 -1.48 24.14 26.33
CA HIS A 462 -0.07 24.02 25.97
C HIS A 462 0.06 23.42 24.58
N LEU A 463 0.92 24.01 23.75
CA LEU A 463 1.40 23.40 22.51
C LEU A 463 2.70 22.66 22.78
N VAL A 464 2.81 21.43 22.27
CA VAL A 464 4.08 20.70 22.26
C VAL A 464 4.74 20.94 20.91
N VAL A 465 5.92 21.53 20.93
CA VAL A 465 6.75 21.80 19.75
C VAL A 465 7.98 20.91 19.84
N TYR A 466 8.33 20.25 18.74
CA TYR A 466 9.56 19.45 18.66
C TYR A 466 10.58 20.24 17.85
N ASP A 467 11.74 20.51 18.44
CA ASP A 467 12.91 21.02 17.74
C ASP A 467 13.75 19.84 17.26
N GLU A 468 14.00 19.78 15.96
CA GLU A 468 14.74 18.74 15.28
C GLU A 468 15.90 19.41 14.54
N SER A 469 17.11 19.27 15.09
CA SER A 469 18.32 19.95 14.62
C SER A 469 19.39 18.93 14.24
N ASP A 470 20.20 19.24 13.24
CA ASP A 470 21.34 18.41 12.83
C ASP A 470 22.40 18.26 13.94
N ALA A 471 22.36 19.13 14.95
CA ALA A 471 23.21 19.02 16.14
C ALA A 471 22.77 17.90 17.11
N GLN A 472 21.56 17.36 16.97
CA GLN A 472 21.06 16.31 17.85
C GLN A 472 21.67 14.94 17.50
N PRO A 473 21.94 14.09 18.50
CA PRO A 473 22.48 12.76 18.26
C PRO A 473 21.48 11.88 17.49
N LEU A 474 22.03 10.90 16.77
CA LEU A 474 21.22 9.90 16.09
C LEU A 474 20.55 8.96 17.11
N SER A 475 19.29 8.65 16.85
CA SER A 475 18.53 7.66 17.61
C SER A 475 18.88 6.27 17.12
N VAL A 476 19.77 5.57 17.83
CA VAL A 476 20.16 4.18 17.50
C VAL A 476 18.94 3.28 17.30
N ARG A 477 17.93 3.42 18.17
CA ARG A 477 16.69 2.63 18.11
C ARG A 477 15.90 2.89 16.82
N LYS A 478 15.68 4.17 16.46
CA LYS A 478 14.93 4.50 15.22
C LYS A 478 15.73 4.16 13.98
N GLN A 479 17.06 4.34 14.01
CA GLN A 479 17.96 3.97 12.93
C GLN A 479 17.90 2.48 12.61
N ALA A 480 18.10 1.64 13.62
CA ALA A 480 18.00 0.18 13.47
C ALA A 480 16.60 -0.22 12.98
N ALA A 481 15.54 0.28 13.61
CA ALA A 481 14.17 -0.10 13.24
C ALA A 481 13.75 0.34 11.82
N GLY A 482 14.23 1.49 11.35
CA GLY A 482 13.91 2.04 10.03
C GLY A 482 14.74 1.48 8.89
N ALA A 483 15.93 0.92 9.16
CA ALA A 483 16.87 0.53 8.12
C ALA A 483 16.33 -0.53 7.16
N PRO A 484 15.79 -1.69 7.61
CA PRO A 484 15.24 -2.68 6.69
C PRO A 484 14.10 -2.17 5.79
N PRO A 485 13.03 -1.54 6.31
CA PRO A 485 11.97 -1.01 5.45
C PRO A 485 12.47 0.04 4.48
N ASN A 486 13.35 0.95 4.91
CA ASN A 486 13.82 2.03 4.05
C ASN A 486 14.74 1.52 2.95
N TYR A 487 15.58 0.52 3.24
CA TYR A 487 16.41 -0.15 2.25
C TYR A 487 15.55 -0.87 1.21
N VAL A 488 14.62 -1.74 1.63
CA VAL A 488 13.70 -2.44 0.70
C VAL A 488 12.87 -1.45 -0.12
N HIS A 489 12.33 -0.40 0.51
CA HIS A 489 11.59 0.65 -0.19
C HIS A 489 12.40 1.44 -1.20
N SER A 490 13.72 1.52 -1.02
CA SER A 490 14.57 2.18 -2.00
C SER A 490 14.87 1.28 -3.21
N PHE A 491 14.90 -0.03 -3.00
CA PHE A 491 15.08 -1.00 -4.07
C PHE A 491 13.80 -1.16 -4.89
N ASP A 492 12.61 -1.12 -4.27
CA ASP A 492 11.36 -1.09 -5.02
C ASP A 492 11.20 0.21 -5.85
N GLY A 493 11.59 1.36 -5.28
CA GLY A 493 11.57 2.64 -5.99
C GLY A 493 12.54 2.65 -7.17
N ALA A 494 13.73 2.08 -6.99
CA ALA A 494 14.71 1.91 -8.06
C ALA A 494 14.22 0.94 -9.14
N HIS A 495 13.57 -0.17 -8.76
CA HIS A 495 12.97 -1.12 -9.69
C HIS A 495 11.87 -0.45 -10.54
N LEU A 496 11.01 0.36 -9.93
CA LEU A 496 10.02 1.16 -10.65
C LEU A 496 10.70 2.12 -11.62
N SER A 497 11.71 2.86 -11.17
CA SER A 497 12.44 3.81 -12.01
C SER A 497 13.08 3.15 -13.24
N MET A 498 13.83 2.07 -13.02
CA MET A 498 14.49 1.31 -14.09
C MET A 498 13.47 0.74 -15.07
N THR A 499 12.35 0.21 -14.57
CA THR A 499 11.26 -0.34 -15.39
C THR A 499 10.61 0.74 -16.25
N VAL A 500 10.24 1.89 -15.68
CA VAL A 500 9.67 3.03 -16.42
C VAL A 500 10.63 3.47 -17.52
N ASN A 501 11.91 3.62 -17.19
CA ASN A 501 12.89 4.10 -18.13
C ASN A 501 13.09 3.13 -19.31
N LYS A 502 13.22 1.83 -19.01
CA LYS A 502 13.34 0.76 -20.00
C LYS A 502 12.09 0.66 -20.88
N ALA A 503 10.90 0.65 -20.27
CA ALA A 503 9.62 0.61 -20.97
C ALA A 503 9.43 1.83 -21.90
N PHE A 504 9.82 3.02 -21.45
CA PHE A 504 9.75 4.24 -22.26
C PHE A 504 10.66 4.15 -23.50
N ASN A 505 11.87 3.61 -23.34
CA ASN A 505 12.78 3.38 -24.47
C ASN A 505 12.23 2.34 -25.46
N GLN A 506 11.32 1.46 -25.01
CA GLN A 506 10.59 0.49 -25.85
C GLN A 506 9.30 1.07 -26.46
N GLY A 507 9.04 2.37 -26.31
CA GLY A 507 7.93 3.06 -26.95
C GLY A 507 6.69 3.30 -26.08
N ILE A 508 6.69 2.85 -24.82
CA ILE A 508 5.58 3.12 -23.89
C ILE A 508 5.59 4.61 -23.49
N ARG A 509 4.41 5.24 -23.46
CA ARG A 509 4.27 6.67 -23.12
C ARG A 509 3.33 6.94 -21.94
N SER A 510 2.43 6.02 -21.64
CA SER A 510 1.45 6.18 -20.55
C SER A 510 1.71 5.19 -19.44
N PHE A 511 1.83 5.69 -18.21
CA PHE A 511 2.16 4.91 -17.02
C PHE A 511 1.16 5.17 -15.89
N ALA A 512 0.64 4.08 -15.31
CA ALA A 512 -0.19 4.07 -14.11
C ALA A 512 0.58 3.35 -13.00
N MET A 513 1.43 4.09 -12.29
CA MET A 513 2.40 3.53 -11.33
C MET A 513 1.95 3.75 -9.89
N ILE A 514 1.79 2.67 -9.13
CA ILE A 514 1.43 2.67 -7.70
C ILE A 514 2.41 1.78 -6.95
N HIS A 515 3.63 2.25 -6.74
CA HIS A 515 4.69 1.52 -6.03
C HIS A 515 4.97 0.13 -6.64
N ASP A 516 4.36 -0.92 -6.12
CA ASP A 516 4.43 -2.31 -6.54
C ASP A 516 3.28 -2.74 -7.49
N SER A 517 2.55 -1.77 -8.06
CA SER A 517 1.57 -1.95 -9.14
C SER A 517 1.98 -1.15 -10.37
N TYR A 518 2.11 -1.84 -11.51
CA TYR A 518 2.69 -1.30 -12.74
C TYR A 518 1.66 -1.39 -13.86
N GLY A 519 1.14 -0.25 -14.31
CA GLY A 519 0.13 -0.20 -15.37
C GLY A 519 0.53 0.61 -16.60
N THR A 520 -0.01 0.21 -17.74
CA THR A 520 0.05 0.93 -19.03
C THR A 520 -1.17 0.56 -19.88
N HIS A 521 -1.26 0.98 -21.15
CA HIS A 521 -2.32 0.53 -22.05
C HIS A 521 -2.31 -0.99 -22.21
N ALA A 522 -3.49 -1.60 -22.37
CA ALA A 522 -3.60 -3.06 -22.53
C ALA A 522 -2.70 -3.61 -23.66
N ALA A 523 -2.56 -2.87 -24.76
CA ALA A 523 -1.72 -3.23 -25.90
C ALA A 523 -0.21 -3.26 -25.59
N ASP A 524 0.22 -2.58 -24.53
CA ASP A 524 1.62 -2.46 -24.10
C ASP A 524 1.96 -3.32 -22.87
N THR A 525 0.96 -3.96 -22.25
CA THR A 525 1.14 -4.70 -21.00
C THR A 525 2.24 -5.75 -21.08
N GLN A 526 2.35 -6.49 -22.18
CA GLN A 526 3.41 -7.50 -22.34
C GLN A 526 4.82 -6.88 -22.43
N THR A 527 4.96 -5.72 -23.07
CA THR A 527 6.22 -4.98 -23.16
C THR A 527 6.62 -4.43 -21.79
N LEU A 528 5.66 -3.90 -21.03
CA LEU A 528 5.87 -3.49 -19.65
C LEU A 528 6.28 -4.68 -18.76
N ALA A 529 5.59 -5.82 -18.90
CA ALA A 529 5.83 -7.03 -18.14
C ALA A 529 7.24 -7.58 -18.35
N ARG A 530 7.75 -7.49 -19.58
CA ARG A 530 9.14 -7.84 -19.91
C ARG A 530 10.13 -6.85 -19.30
N SER A 531 9.91 -5.54 -19.49
CA SER A 531 10.77 -4.50 -18.94
C SER A 531 10.90 -4.59 -17.42
N LEU A 532 9.80 -4.91 -16.74
CA LEU A 532 9.74 -5.14 -15.31
C LEU A 532 10.60 -6.32 -14.86
N ARG A 533 10.49 -7.48 -15.52
CA ARG A 533 11.27 -8.68 -15.20
C ARG A 533 12.76 -8.47 -15.46
N GLU A 534 13.11 -7.91 -16.61
CA GLU A 534 14.50 -7.61 -16.95
C GLU A 534 15.14 -6.66 -15.94
N SER A 535 14.44 -5.60 -15.54
CA SER A 535 14.96 -4.63 -14.56
C SER A 535 15.15 -5.28 -13.18
N PHE A 536 14.25 -6.18 -12.76
CA PHE A 536 14.39 -6.91 -11.50
C PHE A 536 15.62 -7.82 -11.52
N VAL A 537 15.82 -8.57 -12.60
CA VAL A 537 16.98 -9.44 -12.77
C VAL A 537 18.28 -8.63 -12.79
N GLU A 538 18.33 -7.51 -13.52
CA GLU A 538 19.49 -6.61 -13.57
C GLU A 538 19.88 -6.09 -12.17
N ILE A 539 18.89 -5.78 -11.33
CA ILE A 539 19.13 -5.39 -9.94
C ILE A 539 19.81 -6.53 -9.18
N TYR A 540 19.28 -7.75 -9.23
CA TYR A 540 19.68 -8.82 -8.32
C TYR A 540 20.73 -9.81 -8.85
N GLN A 541 21.17 -9.66 -10.10
CA GLN A 541 22.37 -10.33 -10.61
C GLN A 541 23.63 -9.94 -9.83
N GLN A 542 23.67 -8.72 -9.29
CA GLN A 542 24.78 -8.22 -8.47
C GLN A 542 24.56 -8.54 -6.98
N ASP A 543 25.65 -8.67 -6.21
CA ASP A 543 25.57 -8.79 -4.75
C ASP A 543 25.40 -7.40 -4.11
N ARG A 544 24.15 -7.02 -3.90
CA ARG A 544 23.78 -5.68 -3.41
C ARG A 544 24.11 -5.46 -1.94
N LEU A 545 24.14 -6.52 -1.13
CA LEU A 545 24.52 -6.42 0.27
C LEU A 545 26.04 -6.25 0.41
N ALA A 546 26.82 -7.00 -0.36
CA ALA A 546 28.27 -6.82 -0.42
C ALA A 546 28.65 -5.45 -0.99
N GLN A 547 27.96 -4.98 -2.04
CA GLN A 547 28.14 -3.63 -2.57
C GLN A 547 27.90 -2.58 -1.48
N THR A 548 26.78 -2.68 -0.76
CA THR A 548 26.45 -1.75 0.33
C THR A 548 27.51 -1.79 1.43
N ALA A 549 27.98 -2.97 1.83
CA ALA A 549 29.05 -3.10 2.82
C ALA A 549 30.34 -2.38 2.37
N SER A 550 30.72 -2.53 1.10
CA SER A 550 31.87 -1.83 0.51
C SER A 550 31.69 -0.32 0.52
N GLU A 551 30.51 0.17 0.13
CA GLU A 551 30.19 1.60 0.15
C GLU A 551 30.29 2.18 1.56
N ILE A 552 29.81 1.45 2.58
CA ILE A 552 29.93 1.90 3.98
C ILE A 552 31.38 1.91 4.43
N ALA A 553 32.17 0.88 4.07
CA ALA A 553 33.59 0.82 4.42
C ALA A 553 34.37 2.01 3.85
N ASP A 554 34.02 2.48 2.65
CA ASP A 554 34.65 3.65 2.04
C ASP A 554 34.40 4.94 2.83
N TYR A 555 33.22 5.09 3.44
CA TYR A 555 32.86 6.33 4.12
C TYR A 555 32.93 6.32 5.64
N ALA A 556 32.86 5.15 6.24
CA ALA A 556 32.96 4.92 7.66
C ALA A 556 34.00 3.83 7.95
N PRO A 557 35.26 3.99 7.50
CA PRO A 557 36.30 2.94 7.66
C PRO A 557 36.66 2.65 9.13
N HIS A 558 36.23 3.50 10.05
CA HIS A 558 36.43 3.38 11.49
C HIS A 558 35.30 2.62 12.21
N VAL A 559 34.21 2.29 11.51
CA VAL A 559 33.06 1.56 12.08
C VAL A 559 33.17 0.09 11.69
N TYR A 560 33.21 -0.78 12.70
CA TYR A 560 33.16 -2.22 12.47
C TYR A 560 31.71 -2.64 12.16
N LEU A 561 31.51 -3.29 11.02
CA LEU A 561 30.21 -3.77 10.57
C LEU A 561 30.14 -5.30 10.65
N PRO A 562 28.94 -5.87 10.81
CA PRO A 562 28.75 -7.30 10.61
C PRO A 562 29.06 -7.69 9.15
N GLU A 563 29.38 -8.97 8.94
CA GLU A 563 29.51 -9.54 7.61
C GLU A 563 28.14 -9.71 6.93
N PRO A 564 28.01 -9.44 5.61
CA PRO A 564 26.79 -9.72 4.88
C PRO A 564 26.37 -11.20 4.98
N PRO A 565 25.06 -11.50 5.06
CA PRO A 565 24.59 -12.89 5.06
C PRO A 565 24.95 -13.58 3.74
N LYS A 566 25.28 -14.87 3.82
CA LYS A 566 25.57 -15.68 2.63
C LYS A 566 24.33 -15.78 1.74
N ARG A 567 24.52 -15.59 0.43
CA ARG A 567 23.48 -15.80 -0.58
C ARG A 567 23.19 -17.29 -0.75
N GLY A 568 21.92 -17.60 -1.02
CA GLY A 568 21.43 -18.93 -1.35
C GLY A 568 21.68 -19.31 -2.81
N ALA A 569 20.97 -20.34 -3.27
CA ALA A 569 21.18 -20.97 -4.57
C ALA A 569 20.10 -20.67 -5.62
N PHE A 570 19.19 -19.72 -5.37
CA PHE A 570 18.17 -19.34 -6.35
C PHE A 570 18.80 -18.69 -7.59
N ASP A 571 18.46 -19.18 -8.79
CA ASP A 571 18.84 -18.52 -10.04
C ASP A 571 17.88 -17.37 -10.33
N ILE A 572 18.38 -16.14 -10.18
CA ILE A 572 17.59 -14.93 -10.42
C ILE A 572 17.00 -14.85 -11.84
N ASN A 573 17.60 -15.51 -12.84
CA ASN A 573 17.11 -15.48 -14.21
C ASN A 573 15.77 -16.24 -14.40
N GLU A 574 15.36 -17.06 -13.42
CA GLU A 574 14.03 -17.67 -13.44
C GLU A 574 12.90 -16.63 -13.48
N VAL A 575 13.10 -15.44 -12.90
CA VAL A 575 12.12 -14.34 -12.88
C VAL A 575 11.68 -13.96 -14.30
N LEU A 576 12.56 -14.05 -15.30
CA LEU A 576 12.25 -13.74 -16.70
C LEU A 576 11.12 -14.61 -17.27
N ARG A 577 10.93 -15.81 -16.71
CA ARG A 577 9.93 -16.80 -17.15
C ARG A 577 8.81 -16.99 -16.12
N SER A 578 8.83 -16.28 -14.99
CA SER A 578 7.79 -16.38 -13.99
C SER A 578 6.53 -15.62 -14.41
N GLU A 579 5.46 -16.34 -14.73
CA GLU A 579 4.15 -15.78 -15.11
C GLU A 579 3.55 -14.97 -13.96
N PHE A 580 3.63 -15.47 -12.73
CA PHE A 580 2.94 -14.93 -11.54
C PHE A 580 3.77 -13.94 -10.71
N PHE A 581 4.97 -13.58 -11.16
CA PHE A 581 5.80 -12.57 -10.47
C PHE A 581 5.03 -11.26 -10.28
N PHE A 582 4.48 -10.75 -11.39
CA PHE A 582 3.54 -9.63 -11.49
C PHE A 582 2.47 -10.03 -12.53
N SER A 583 1.21 -10.11 -12.12
CA SER A 583 0.11 -10.67 -12.94
C SER A 583 -1.26 -10.12 -12.59
#